data_AF-A0A2R6LL06-F1
#
_entry.id   AF-A0A2R6LL06-F1
#
_cell.length_a   1.000
_cell.length_b   1.000
_cell.length_c   1.000
_cell.angle_alpha   90.00
_cell.angle_beta   90.00
_cell.angle_gamma   90.00
#
_symmetry.space_group_name_H-M   'P 1'
#
loop_
_entity.id
_entity.type
_entity.pdbx_description
1 polymer ?
#
loop_
_entity_poly.entity_id
_entity_poly.type
_entity_poly.pdbx_seq_one_letter_code
_entity_poly.pdbx_strand_id
1 'polypeptide(L)'
;MRPRALHRRVTTRLAGVGTLCPFAGEHGAVATQSLVNIELGRKGVEYLADGLAVEDALEALLNADDGAENRQLHGVDADGSFVFSGEECKPWFGGHDGSDAVAGHYTVAGNLLTGEEVIEAVADAYEEHAPQRGAESQAGTEGARESVPPADGEPTDPDGDGAAPLPDRLVEALAAGHKAGGDKREELTVQSAALVVEDTEERAFGRAYTDLRVDATETPIADLRATYELAVEGHADAMAKYEAWRMKGERATGVRTRKHRNERSE
;
A
#
# COMPACT_ATOMS: atom_id res chain seq x y z
N MET A 1 -7.43 -2.78 24.10
CA MET A 1 -6.44 -2.38 23.08
C MET A 1 -7.17 -2.37 21.76
N ARG A 2 -7.19 -1.25 21.02
CA ARG A 2 -7.59 -1.31 19.61
C ARG A 2 -6.42 -1.96 18.86
N PRO A 3 -6.63 -2.95 17.97
CA PRO A 3 -5.56 -3.43 17.11
C PRO A 3 -5.06 -2.23 16.29
N ARG A 4 -3.75 -2.01 16.25
CA ARG A 4 -3.14 -1.04 15.32
C ARG A 4 -3.37 -1.56 13.89
N ALA A 5 -3.70 -0.67 12.97
CA ALA A 5 -3.86 -1.01 11.56
C ALA A 5 -2.51 -1.54 11.03
N LEU A 6 -2.48 -2.81 10.62
CA LEU A 6 -1.35 -3.39 9.89
C LEU A 6 -1.55 -3.02 8.42
N HIS A 7 -0.85 -2.00 7.93
CA HIS A 7 -0.93 -1.61 6.53
C HIS A 7 -0.04 -2.52 5.67
N ARG A 8 -0.64 -3.14 4.65
CA ARG A 8 -0.01 -4.15 3.77
C ARG A 8 0.08 -3.59 2.33
N ARG A 9 1.21 -3.84 1.63
CA ARG A 9 1.76 -2.91 0.61
C ARG A 9 2.13 -3.58 -0.72
N VAL A 10 1.67 -3.07 -1.87
CA VAL A 10 2.31 -3.28 -3.19
C VAL A 10 2.19 -2.03 -4.06
N THR A 11 3.26 -1.68 -4.79
CA THR A 11 3.26 -0.66 -5.85
C THR A 11 4.07 -1.14 -7.05
N THR A 12 3.69 -0.78 -8.29
CA THR A 12 4.29 -1.38 -9.50
C THR A 12 4.15 -0.52 -10.77
N ARG A 13 5.03 -0.76 -11.77
CA ARG A 13 5.12 -0.02 -13.04
C ARG A 13 5.34 -0.95 -14.26
N LEU A 14 4.35 -1.05 -15.14
CA LEU A 14 4.39 -1.56 -16.54
C LEU A 14 3.01 -1.28 -17.19
N ALA A 15 2.85 -1.29 -18.52
CA ALA A 15 1.53 -1.07 -19.14
C ALA A 15 0.41 -2.02 -18.64
N GLY A 16 -0.73 -1.49 -18.16
CA GLY A 16 -1.86 -2.28 -17.63
C GLY A 16 -1.56 -3.06 -16.34
N VAL A 17 -0.48 -2.72 -15.64
CA VAL A 17 0.08 -3.54 -14.56
C VAL A 17 -0.83 -3.69 -13.34
N GLY A 18 -1.73 -2.72 -13.11
CA GLY A 18 -2.62 -2.71 -11.94
C GLY A 18 -3.57 -3.89 -11.85
N THR A 19 -3.85 -4.55 -12.98
CA THR A 19 -4.69 -5.77 -12.99
C THR A 19 -3.87 -7.06 -12.93
N LEU A 20 -2.56 -6.97 -13.17
CA LEU A 20 -1.71 -8.11 -13.48
C LEU A 20 -0.74 -8.46 -12.34
N CYS A 21 -0.24 -7.45 -11.63
CA CYS A 21 0.88 -7.59 -10.70
C CYS A 21 0.49 -7.42 -9.23
N PRO A 22 -0.18 -6.33 -8.80
CA PRO A 22 -0.38 -6.08 -7.38
C PRO A 22 -1.66 -6.76 -6.88
N PHE A 23 -1.53 -7.54 -5.81
CA PHE A 23 -2.63 -8.12 -5.07
C PHE A 23 -2.45 -7.78 -3.59
N ALA A 24 -3.47 -7.22 -2.98
CA ALA A 24 -3.48 -6.94 -1.55
C ALA A 24 -4.78 -7.46 -0.95
N GLY A 25 -4.69 -7.96 0.27
CA GLY A 25 -5.83 -8.34 1.08
C GLY A 25 -5.56 -8.01 2.54
N GLU A 26 -6.55 -8.26 3.39
CA GLU A 26 -6.44 -7.98 4.83
C GLU A 26 -5.17 -8.58 5.41
N HIS A 27 -4.74 -9.78 4.95
CA HIS A 27 -3.66 -10.57 5.54
C HIS A 27 -2.27 -10.40 4.89
N GLY A 28 -2.14 -9.61 3.83
CA GLY A 28 -0.84 -9.29 3.25
C GLY A 28 -0.97 -8.83 1.82
N ALA A 29 0.18 -8.73 1.16
CA ALA A 29 0.20 -8.28 -0.22
C ALA A 29 1.27 -9.04 -1.02
N VAL A 30 0.97 -9.29 -2.29
CA VAL A 30 1.74 -10.14 -3.20
C VAL A 30 1.87 -9.42 -4.55
N ALA A 31 3.09 -9.39 -5.09
CA ALA A 31 3.40 -8.81 -6.38
C ALA A 31 4.04 -9.86 -7.30
N THR A 32 3.49 -10.05 -8.50
CA THR A 32 4.06 -10.96 -9.51
C THR A 32 4.37 -10.22 -10.81
N GLN A 33 5.61 -10.33 -11.29
CA GLN A 33 6.08 -9.62 -12.48
C GLN A 33 7.11 -10.43 -13.29
N SER A 34 7.80 -9.75 -14.22
CA SER A 34 8.56 -10.35 -15.32
C SER A 34 7.63 -11.09 -16.28
N LEU A 35 7.73 -12.43 -16.44
CA LEU A 35 6.71 -13.20 -17.15
C LEU A 35 5.55 -13.51 -16.20
N VAL A 36 4.67 -12.52 -16.01
CA VAL A 36 3.58 -12.50 -15.03
C VAL A 36 2.76 -13.80 -15.02
N ASN A 37 2.46 -14.29 -13.82
CA ASN A 37 1.47 -15.34 -13.57
C ASN A 37 0.46 -14.86 -12.51
N ILE A 38 -0.68 -14.35 -12.98
CA ILE A 38 -1.76 -13.76 -12.15
C ILE A 38 -2.22 -14.70 -11.03
N GLU A 39 -2.22 -16.01 -11.28
CA GLU A 39 -2.68 -16.98 -10.29
C GLU A 39 -1.74 -17.08 -9.08
N LEU A 40 -0.44 -16.76 -9.22
CA LEU A 40 0.47 -16.67 -8.07
C LEU A 40 0.05 -15.53 -7.13
N GLY A 41 -0.32 -14.39 -7.69
CA GLY A 41 -0.79 -13.24 -6.91
C GLY A 41 -2.13 -13.52 -6.22
N ARG A 42 -3.11 -14.04 -6.98
CA ARG A 42 -4.45 -14.36 -6.45
C ARG A 42 -4.42 -15.43 -5.36
N LYS A 43 -3.73 -16.56 -5.61
CA LYS A 43 -3.61 -17.63 -4.61
C LYS A 43 -2.72 -17.23 -3.45
N GLY A 44 -1.71 -16.41 -3.70
CA GLY A 44 -0.84 -15.88 -2.65
C GLY A 44 -1.66 -15.16 -1.58
N VAL A 45 -2.47 -14.16 -1.97
CA VAL A 45 -3.34 -13.46 -1.00
C VAL A 45 -4.42 -14.34 -0.37
N GLU A 46 -4.91 -15.37 -1.09
CA GLU A 46 -5.84 -16.38 -0.54
C GLU A 46 -5.17 -17.22 0.56
N TYR A 47 -3.95 -17.71 0.32
CA TYR A 47 -3.19 -18.48 1.30
C TYR A 47 -2.84 -17.67 2.54
N LEU A 48 -2.50 -16.38 2.37
CA LEU A 48 -2.31 -15.46 3.49
C LEU A 48 -3.61 -15.30 4.30
N ALA A 49 -4.76 -15.21 3.63
CA ALA A 49 -6.06 -15.14 4.29
C ALA A 49 -6.43 -16.43 5.04
N ASP A 50 -5.98 -17.59 4.55
CA ASP A 50 -6.08 -18.87 5.25
C ASP A 50 -5.08 -19.01 6.42
N GLY A 51 -4.21 -18.02 6.63
CA GLY A 51 -3.28 -17.94 7.75
C GLY A 51 -1.94 -18.61 7.54
N LEU A 52 -1.55 -18.89 6.28
CA LEU A 52 -0.19 -19.33 5.97
C LEU A 52 0.77 -18.13 6.05
N ALA A 53 1.99 -18.38 6.54
CA ALA A 53 3.07 -17.40 6.48
C ALA A 53 3.46 -17.11 5.02
N VAL A 54 3.83 -15.87 4.72
CA VAL A 54 4.13 -15.43 3.36
C VAL A 54 5.24 -16.23 2.69
N GLU A 55 6.28 -16.61 3.45
CA GLU A 55 7.37 -17.41 2.92
C GLU A 55 6.88 -18.80 2.49
N ASP A 56 6.17 -19.51 3.38
CA ASP A 56 5.64 -20.85 3.10
C ASP A 56 4.62 -20.82 1.95
N ALA A 57 3.74 -19.82 1.93
CA ALA A 57 2.70 -19.67 0.93
C ALA A 57 3.28 -19.47 -0.47
N LEU A 58 4.22 -18.53 -0.62
CA LEU A 58 4.77 -18.17 -1.92
C LEU A 58 5.83 -19.17 -2.40
N GLU A 59 6.61 -19.78 -1.49
CA GLU A 59 7.51 -20.88 -1.84
C GLU A 59 6.72 -22.09 -2.36
N ALA A 60 5.61 -22.46 -1.72
CA ALA A 60 4.76 -23.56 -2.19
C ALA A 60 4.17 -23.29 -3.59
N LEU A 61 3.77 -22.05 -3.88
CA LEU A 61 3.25 -21.66 -5.19
C LEU A 61 4.34 -21.69 -6.27
N LEU A 62 5.55 -21.20 -5.98
CA LEU A 62 6.67 -21.22 -6.91
C LEU A 62 7.15 -22.63 -7.21
N ASN A 63 7.22 -23.51 -6.21
CA ASN A 63 7.59 -24.92 -6.40
C ASN A 63 6.61 -25.68 -7.31
N ALA A 64 5.39 -25.16 -7.48
CA ALA A 64 4.37 -25.70 -8.38
C ALA A 64 4.30 -24.98 -9.74
N ASP A 65 5.07 -23.90 -9.97
CA ASP A 65 5.11 -23.17 -11.24
C ASP A 65 6.30 -23.65 -12.08
N ASP A 66 6.04 -24.45 -13.11
CA ASP A 66 7.06 -24.93 -14.06
C ASP A 66 7.82 -23.78 -14.75
N GLY A 67 7.28 -22.56 -14.75
CA GLY A 67 7.93 -21.37 -15.29
C GLY A 67 8.54 -20.43 -14.24
N ALA A 68 8.75 -20.89 -13.00
CA ALA A 68 9.31 -20.11 -11.89
C ALA A 68 10.59 -19.34 -12.27
N GLU A 69 11.47 -19.92 -13.08
CA GLU A 69 12.71 -19.28 -13.56
C GLU A 69 12.48 -17.97 -14.35
N ASN A 70 11.26 -17.74 -14.87
CA ASN A 70 10.87 -16.52 -15.59
C ASN A 70 10.04 -15.54 -14.73
N ARG A 71 9.85 -15.82 -13.43
CA ARG A 71 9.00 -15.02 -12.53
C ARG A 71 9.84 -14.12 -11.64
N GLN A 72 9.30 -12.95 -11.35
CA GLN A 72 9.55 -12.28 -10.08
C GLN A 72 8.29 -12.42 -9.22
N LEU A 73 8.46 -12.84 -7.97
CA LEU A 73 7.38 -12.98 -7.00
C LEU A 73 7.84 -12.44 -5.66
N HIS A 74 7.13 -11.43 -5.18
CA HIS A 74 7.39 -10.77 -3.91
C HIS A 74 6.14 -10.82 -3.05
N GLY A 75 6.29 -10.83 -1.74
CA GLY A 75 5.18 -10.70 -0.81
C GLY A 75 5.58 -10.19 0.54
N VAL A 76 4.61 -9.69 1.28
CA VAL A 76 4.73 -9.30 2.69
C VAL A 76 3.47 -9.66 3.45
N ASP A 77 3.63 -10.05 4.71
CA ASP A 77 2.55 -10.14 5.67
C ASP A 77 2.90 -9.35 6.95
N ALA A 78 2.28 -9.68 8.08
CA ALA A 78 2.55 -8.98 9.34
C ALA A 78 3.82 -9.48 10.05
N ASP A 79 4.31 -10.66 9.69
CA ASP A 79 5.36 -11.40 10.37
C ASP A 79 6.65 -11.49 9.53
N GLY A 80 6.56 -11.33 8.21
CA GLY A 80 7.68 -11.52 7.31
C GLY A 80 7.50 -10.98 5.88
N SER A 81 8.45 -11.38 5.05
CA SER A 81 8.63 -10.94 3.66
C SER A 81 9.20 -12.08 2.81
N PHE A 82 8.81 -12.08 1.55
CA PHE A 82 9.31 -13.04 0.57
C PHE A 82 9.77 -12.31 -0.68
N VAL A 83 10.97 -12.65 -1.15
CA VAL A 83 11.60 -12.06 -2.34
C VAL A 83 12.15 -13.18 -3.21
N PHE A 84 11.66 -13.27 -4.45
CA PHE A 84 12.14 -14.22 -5.44
C PHE A 84 12.26 -13.58 -6.82
N SER A 85 13.39 -13.88 -7.48
CA SER A 85 13.62 -13.58 -8.89
C SER A 85 14.22 -14.80 -9.58
N GLY A 86 13.54 -15.31 -10.62
CA GLY A 86 14.05 -16.40 -11.43
C GLY A 86 15.20 -15.96 -12.34
N GLU A 87 16.12 -16.89 -12.63
CA GLU A 87 17.37 -16.62 -13.36
C GLU A 87 17.15 -16.14 -14.82
N GLU A 88 15.97 -16.37 -15.39
CA GLU A 88 15.60 -15.94 -16.75
C GLU A 88 14.93 -14.56 -16.81
N CYS A 89 14.89 -13.81 -15.70
CA CYS A 89 14.38 -12.43 -15.62
C CYS A 89 15.30 -11.38 -16.28
N LYS A 90 15.85 -11.71 -17.45
CA LYS A 90 16.87 -10.97 -18.19
C LYS A 90 16.31 -9.73 -18.92
N PRO A 91 17.17 -8.78 -19.36
CA PRO A 91 18.64 -8.74 -19.22
C PRO A 91 19.14 -8.18 -17.89
N TRP A 92 18.28 -7.55 -17.11
CA TRP A 92 18.61 -7.04 -15.78
C TRP A 92 17.37 -7.19 -14.91
N PHE A 93 17.59 -7.62 -13.67
CA PHE A 93 16.58 -7.70 -12.63
C PHE A 93 17.24 -7.54 -11.27
N GLY A 94 16.45 -7.12 -10.28
CA GLY A 94 16.87 -6.98 -8.90
C GLY A 94 15.67 -6.97 -7.97
N GLY A 95 15.97 -7.13 -6.68
CA GLY A 95 14.99 -7.02 -5.62
C GLY A 95 15.67 -6.57 -4.32
N HIS A 96 14.89 -5.95 -3.45
CA HIS A 96 15.31 -5.49 -2.14
C HIS A 96 14.28 -5.94 -1.11
N ASP A 97 14.77 -6.46 0.03
CA ASP A 97 13.98 -6.74 1.21
C ASP A 97 14.40 -5.76 2.31
N GLY A 98 13.47 -4.88 2.69
CA GLY A 98 13.72 -3.81 3.65
C GLY A 98 13.09 -4.04 5.02
N SER A 99 12.76 -5.29 5.34
CA SER A 99 12.10 -5.67 6.60
C SER A 99 12.88 -5.33 7.88
N ASP A 100 14.18 -5.03 7.76
CA ASP A 100 15.02 -4.60 8.86
C ASP A 100 15.19 -3.07 8.96
N ALA A 101 14.78 -2.31 7.94
CA ALA A 101 15.00 -0.86 7.86
C ALA A 101 13.88 -0.04 8.52
N VAL A 102 12.66 -0.57 8.55
CA VAL A 102 11.46 0.17 9.00
C VAL A 102 10.67 -0.61 10.06
N ALA A 103 9.66 0.03 10.64
CA ALA A 103 8.61 -0.67 11.38
C ALA A 103 7.68 -1.40 10.38
N GLY A 104 7.75 -2.73 10.37
CA GLY A 104 7.01 -3.61 9.45
C GLY A 104 7.88 -4.11 8.28
N HIS A 105 7.22 -4.63 7.25
CA HIS A 105 7.85 -5.29 6.11
C HIS A 105 7.55 -4.55 4.80
N TYR A 106 8.52 -4.50 3.90
CA TYR A 106 8.31 -4.11 2.51
C TYR A 106 9.39 -4.76 1.64
N THR A 107 9.08 -4.89 0.37
CA THR A 107 10.04 -5.34 -0.64
C THR A 107 9.91 -4.46 -1.88
N VAL A 108 10.99 -4.37 -2.65
CA VAL A 108 11.02 -3.68 -3.94
C VAL A 108 11.51 -4.67 -4.98
N ALA A 109 10.83 -4.75 -6.13
CA ALA A 109 11.21 -5.63 -7.23
C ALA A 109 11.30 -4.83 -8.52
N GLY A 110 12.23 -5.22 -9.39
CA GLY A 110 12.31 -4.65 -10.73
C GLY A 110 12.96 -5.58 -11.72
N ASN A 111 12.43 -5.56 -12.94
CA ASN A 111 13.03 -6.19 -14.10
C ASN A 111 13.06 -5.18 -15.26
N LEU A 112 14.02 -5.33 -16.16
CA LEU A 112 14.22 -4.38 -17.28
C LEU A 112 14.48 -2.93 -16.85
N LEU A 113 15.00 -2.71 -15.64
CA LEU A 113 15.42 -1.39 -15.20
C LEU A 113 16.79 -1.02 -15.78
N THR A 114 17.12 0.27 -15.70
CA THR A 114 18.44 0.79 -16.07
C THR A 114 19.56 0.24 -15.17
N GLY A 115 19.24 -0.13 -13.93
CA GLY A 115 20.15 -0.80 -13.00
C GLY A 115 19.65 -0.87 -11.54
N GLU A 116 20.58 -1.13 -10.62
CA GLU A 116 20.32 -1.37 -9.17
C GLU A 116 19.97 -0.09 -8.41
N GLU A 117 20.62 1.01 -8.75
CA GLU A 117 20.31 2.39 -8.34
C GLU A 117 18.82 2.73 -8.40
N VAL A 118 18.06 2.17 -9.36
CA VAL A 118 16.61 2.35 -9.43
C VAL A 118 15.90 1.70 -8.24
N ILE A 119 16.30 0.49 -7.85
CA ILE A 119 15.76 -0.23 -6.69
C ILE A 119 16.15 0.50 -5.40
N GLU A 120 17.42 0.89 -5.28
CA GLU A 120 17.94 1.65 -4.14
C GLU A 120 17.17 2.96 -3.96
N ALA A 121 16.95 3.73 -5.04
CA ALA A 121 16.20 4.99 -4.95
C ALA A 121 14.74 4.80 -4.51
N VAL A 122 14.08 3.70 -4.89
CA VAL A 122 12.73 3.38 -4.41
C VAL A 122 12.76 3.03 -2.92
N ALA A 123 13.71 2.20 -2.50
CA ALA A 123 13.86 1.79 -1.10
C ALA A 123 14.17 3.01 -0.21
N ASP A 124 15.20 3.79 -0.55
CA ASP A 124 15.62 4.98 0.19
C ASP A 124 14.46 5.98 0.37
N ALA A 125 13.74 6.29 -0.71
CA ALA A 125 12.62 7.22 -0.67
C ALA A 125 11.44 6.70 0.17
N TYR A 126 11.22 5.38 0.15
CA TYR A 126 10.22 4.74 1.00
C TYR A 126 10.61 4.82 2.48
N GLU A 127 11.85 4.45 2.80
CA GLU A 127 12.40 4.43 4.16
C GLU A 127 12.46 5.82 4.80
N GLU A 128 12.80 6.86 4.03
CA GLU A 128 12.87 8.26 4.50
C GLU A 128 11.54 8.72 5.12
N HIS A 129 10.42 8.22 4.60
CA HIS A 129 9.07 8.59 5.03
C HIS A 129 8.37 7.50 5.84
N ALA A 130 9.00 6.34 6.05
CA ALA A 130 8.44 5.24 6.81
C ALA A 130 8.69 5.39 8.32
N PRO A 131 7.79 4.89 9.19
CA PRO A 131 8.05 4.81 10.61
C PRO A 131 9.32 3.98 10.87
N GLN A 132 10.24 4.56 11.62
CA GLN A 132 11.52 3.94 11.93
C GLN A 132 11.37 2.84 12.99
N ARG A 133 12.11 1.75 12.81
CA ARG A 133 12.13 0.63 13.76
C ARG A 133 12.60 1.13 15.14
N GLY A 134 11.81 0.94 16.19
CA GLY A 134 12.17 1.36 17.54
C GLY A 134 11.94 2.83 17.88
N ALA A 135 11.22 3.61 17.05
CA ALA A 135 10.68 4.92 17.44
C ALA A 135 9.66 4.85 18.60
N GLU A 136 9.37 3.64 19.10
CA GLU A 136 8.60 3.36 20.29
C GLU A 136 9.35 3.73 21.60
N SER A 137 9.75 4.98 21.81
CA SER A 137 10.14 5.40 23.18
C SER A 137 10.19 6.90 23.50
N GLN A 138 9.40 7.80 22.89
CA GLN A 138 9.24 9.17 23.44
C GLN A 138 7.83 9.76 23.44
N ALA A 139 6.77 8.99 23.23
CA ALA A 139 5.40 9.41 23.59
C ALA A 139 5.11 9.08 25.06
N GLY A 140 5.97 9.57 25.96
CA GLY A 140 5.82 9.44 27.40
C GLY A 140 5.09 10.64 27.99
N THR A 141 3.83 10.45 28.33
CA THR A 141 3.15 11.06 29.48
C THR A 141 3.12 12.60 29.55
N GLU A 142 2.23 13.27 28.81
CA GLU A 142 1.61 14.50 29.33
C GLU A 142 0.28 14.80 28.61
N GLY A 143 -0.82 14.67 29.36
CA GLY A 143 -2.12 15.25 29.02
C GLY A 143 -2.89 14.54 27.90
N ALA A 144 -3.58 13.45 28.25
CA ALA A 144 -4.72 12.95 27.47
C ALA A 144 -5.83 14.04 27.46
N ARG A 145 -5.70 15.02 26.58
CA ARG A 145 -6.85 15.75 26.06
C ARG A 145 -7.55 14.74 25.16
N GLU A 146 -8.80 14.43 25.48
CA GLU A 146 -9.72 13.73 24.58
C GLU A 146 -9.68 14.48 23.24
N SER A 147 -8.87 13.98 22.31
CA SER A 147 -8.77 14.53 20.97
C SER A 147 -10.14 14.34 20.36
N VAL A 148 -10.84 15.45 20.17
CA VAL A 148 -12.02 15.48 19.31
C VAL A 148 -11.58 14.84 18.00
N PRO A 149 -12.20 13.74 17.55
CA PRO A 149 -11.85 13.16 16.26
C PRO A 149 -11.94 14.28 15.22
N PRO A 150 -10.93 14.45 14.34
CA PRO A 150 -11.04 15.42 13.26
C PRO A 150 -12.33 15.13 12.49
N ALA A 151 -13.01 16.18 12.06
CA ALA A 151 -14.23 16.04 11.25
C ALA A 151 -13.89 15.21 10.01
N ASP A 152 -14.77 14.27 9.66
CA ASP A 152 -14.49 13.21 8.69
C ASP A 152 -14.15 13.83 7.32
N GLY A 153 -12.88 13.77 6.89
CA GLY A 153 -12.47 14.23 5.55
C GLY A 153 -11.03 14.68 5.35
N GLU A 154 -10.26 15.04 6.39
CA GLU A 154 -8.82 15.23 6.22
C GLU A 154 -8.12 13.87 6.06
N PRO A 155 -7.07 13.74 5.20
CA PRO A 155 -6.21 12.57 5.19
C PRO A 155 -5.51 12.50 6.56
N THR A 156 -6.20 11.89 7.51
CA THR A 156 -5.64 11.47 8.79
C THR A 156 -4.53 10.50 8.46
N ASP A 157 -3.35 10.75 9.02
CA ASP A 157 -2.33 9.74 9.19
C ASP A 157 -3.00 8.51 9.85
N PRO A 158 -3.35 7.47 9.06
CA PRO A 158 -4.13 6.36 9.56
C PRO A 158 -3.28 5.46 10.46
N ASP A 159 -1.95 5.59 10.37
CA ASP A 159 -0.97 4.92 11.20
C ASP A 159 -0.82 5.61 12.57
N GLY A 160 -1.09 6.93 12.63
CA GLY A 160 -0.91 7.75 13.83
C GLY A 160 0.54 7.79 14.31
N ASP A 161 1.47 7.55 13.39
CA ASP A 161 2.91 7.43 13.62
C ASP A 161 3.67 8.73 13.29
N GLY A 162 2.97 9.76 12.80
CA GLY A 162 3.52 11.05 12.40
C GLY A 162 4.10 11.06 10.98
N ALA A 163 3.92 9.99 10.21
CA ALA A 163 4.40 9.88 8.84
C ALA A 163 3.35 10.35 7.80
N ALA A 164 3.83 10.54 6.57
CA ALA A 164 2.93 10.74 5.43
C ALA A 164 2.04 9.50 5.21
N PRO A 165 0.81 9.66 4.70
CA PRO A 165 -0.08 8.53 4.41
C PRO A 165 0.61 7.48 3.53
N LEU A 166 0.38 6.19 3.79
CA LEU A 166 1.02 5.11 3.02
C LEU A 166 0.89 5.25 1.48
N PRO A 167 -0.30 5.55 0.91
CA PRO A 167 -0.43 5.82 -0.52
C PRO A 167 0.56 6.86 -1.06
N ASP A 168 0.74 7.96 -0.33
CA ASP A 168 1.64 9.06 -0.70
C ASP A 168 3.10 8.60 -0.73
N ARG A 169 3.54 7.90 0.32
CA ARG A 169 4.89 7.32 0.41
C ARG A 169 5.21 6.39 -0.75
N LEU A 170 4.23 5.55 -1.16
CA LEU A 170 4.40 4.63 -2.27
C LEU A 170 4.48 5.35 -3.62
N VAL A 171 3.73 6.45 -3.80
CA VAL A 171 3.82 7.29 -5.00
C VAL A 171 5.18 7.99 -5.07
N GLU A 172 5.67 8.54 -3.96
CA GLU A 172 6.99 9.18 -3.91
C GLU A 172 8.14 8.19 -4.12
N ALA A 173 8.04 6.98 -3.57
CA ALA A 173 9.00 5.92 -3.81
C ALA A 173 9.09 5.54 -5.31
N LEU A 174 7.94 5.38 -5.98
CA LEU A 174 7.92 5.16 -7.44
C LEU A 174 8.54 6.33 -8.21
N ALA A 175 8.32 7.57 -7.77
CA ALA A 175 8.87 8.75 -8.39
C ALA A 175 10.40 8.81 -8.28
N ALA A 176 10.95 8.43 -7.14
CA ALA A 176 12.40 8.33 -6.93
C ALA A 176 13.04 7.30 -7.87
N GLY A 177 12.46 6.09 -7.95
CA GLY A 177 12.92 5.07 -8.90
C GLY A 177 12.84 5.54 -10.36
N HIS A 178 11.75 6.20 -10.74
CA HIS A 178 11.65 6.77 -12.09
C HIS A 178 12.76 7.76 -12.40
N LYS A 179 13.06 8.65 -11.44
CA LYS A 179 14.09 9.68 -11.58
C LYS A 179 15.50 9.08 -11.64
N ALA A 180 15.74 7.96 -10.95
CA ALA A 180 17.00 7.23 -10.96
C ALA A 180 17.28 6.51 -12.30
N GLY A 181 16.26 6.34 -13.16
CA GLY A 181 16.38 5.83 -14.52
C GLY A 181 15.17 5.02 -14.94
N GLY A 182 14.55 4.29 -14.01
CA GLY A 182 13.33 3.54 -14.26
C GLY A 182 13.50 2.41 -15.28
N ASP A 183 12.48 2.25 -16.12
CA ASP A 183 12.43 1.24 -17.17
C ASP A 183 13.34 1.61 -18.35
N LYS A 184 14.21 0.69 -18.78
CA LYS A 184 15.20 0.95 -19.83
C LYS A 184 14.64 0.89 -21.25
N ARG A 185 13.37 0.51 -21.43
CA ARG A 185 12.73 0.40 -22.75
C ARG A 185 12.28 1.76 -23.25
N GLU A 186 13.25 2.57 -23.67
CA GLU A 186 13.03 3.94 -24.16
C GLU A 186 12.14 4.02 -25.40
N GLU A 187 12.01 2.94 -26.17
CA GLU A 187 11.12 2.85 -27.33
C GLU A 187 9.64 2.75 -26.97
N LEU A 188 9.32 2.40 -25.71
CA LEU A 188 7.95 2.30 -25.21
C LEU A 188 7.53 3.63 -24.58
N THR A 189 6.98 4.51 -25.40
CA THR A 189 6.52 5.84 -24.95
C THR A 189 5.28 5.75 -24.06
N VAL A 190 4.43 4.74 -24.25
CA VAL A 190 3.24 4.52 -23.43
C VAL A 190 3.54 3.51 -22.34
N GLN A 191 3.31 3.92 -21.10
CA GLN A 191 3.56 3.17 -19.89
C GLN A 191 2.34 3.25 -18.97
N SER A 192 2.43 2.66 -17.79
CA SER A 192 1.37 2.73 -16.78
C SER A 192 1.92 2.54 -15.37
N ALA A 193 1.10 2.90 -14.39
CA ALA A 193 1.40 2.76 -12.97
C ALA A 193 0.13 2.44 -12.19
N ALA A 194 0.28 1.72 -11.10
CA ALA A 194 -0.83 1.37 -10.23
C ALA A 194 -0.39 1.35 -8.77
N LEU A 195 -1.36 1.63 -7.90
CA LEU A 195 -1.23 1.64 -6.46
C LEU A 195 -2.38 0.83 -5.88
N VAL A 196 -2.06 -0.15 -5.03
CA VAL A 196 -3.06 -0.88 -4.24
C VAL A 196 -2.61 -0.91 -2.78
N VAL A 197 -3.47 -0.42 -1.89
CA VAL A 197 -3.27 -0.37 -0.45
C VAL A 197 -4.51 -0.93 0.22
N GLU A 198 -4.30 -1.92 1.08
CA GLU A 198 -5.34 -2.47 1.94
C GLU A 198 -5.01 -2.15 3.40
N ASP A 199 -6.03 -1.78 4.17
CA ASP A 199 -5.93 -1.59 5.61
C ASP A 199 -6.97 -2.45 6.33
N THR A 200 -6.73 -2.73 7.61
CA THR A 200 -7.61 -3.59 8.42
C THR A 200 -8.73 -2.78 9.11
N GLU A 201 -8.92 -1.50 8.77
CA GLU A 201 -9.92 -0.67 9.43
C GLU A 201 -11.27 -0.79 8.73
N GLU A 202 -12.23 -1.39 9.44
CA GLU A 202 -13.61 -1.47 8.98
C GLU A 202 -14.24 -0.06 8.97
N ARG A 203 -14.63 0.41 7.78
CA ARG A 203 -15.26 1.71 7.58
C ARG A 203 -16.54 1.57 6.76
N ALA A 204 -17.49 2.47 7.02
CA ALA A 204 -18.75 2.53 6.26
C ALA A 204 -18.53 2.83 4.77
N PHE A 205 -17.41 3.48 4.43
CA PHE A 205 -16.97 3.76 3.07
C PHE A 205 -15.47 3.49 2.97
N GLY A 206 -15.06 2.75 1.94
CA GLY A 206 -13.65 2.58 1.62
C GLY A 206 -12.99 3.90 1.21
N ARG A 207 -11.67 3.99 1.37
CA ARG A 207 -10.88 5.14 0.91
C ARG A 207 -10.80 5.08 -0.62
N ALA A 208 -11.24 6.13 -1.30
CA ALA A 208 -11.28 6.14 -2.77
C ALA A 208 -9.89 6.27 -3.43
N TYR A 209 -8.84 6.42 -2.62
CA TYR A 209 -7.47 6.71 -3.05
C TYR A 209 -6.48 5.57 -2.77
N THR A 210 -6.98 4.36 -2.48
CA THR A 210 -6.15 3.21 -2.13
C THR A 210 -6.07 2.13 -3.23
N ASP A 211 -6.95 2.13 -4.24
CA ASP A 211 -6.78 1.36 -5.49
C ASP A 211 -6.87 2.33 -6.66
N LEU A 212 -5.71 2.71 -7.20
CA LEU A 212 -5.57 3.70 -8.25
C LEU A 212 -4.80 3.10 -9.42
N ARG A 213 -5.28 3.37 -10.64
CA ARG A 213 -4.68 2.86 -11.87
C ARG A 213 -4.61 3.95 -12.91
N VAL A 214 -3.42 4.10 -13.48
CA VAL A 214 -3.18 4.79 -14.73
C VAL A 214 -2.71 3.72 -15.69
N ASP A 215 -3.56 3.33 -16.64
CA ASP A 215 -3.35 2.14 -17.49
C ASP A 215 -2.58 2.41 -18.79
N ALA A 216 -2.56 3.67 -19.26
CA ALA A 216 -1.82 4.07 -20.45
C ALA A 216 -1.56 5.58 -20.44
N THR A 217 -0.30 5.99 -20.39
CA THR A 217 0.15 7.39 -20.49
C THR A 217 1.64 7.47 -20.80
N GLU A 218 2.10 8.64 -21.25
CA GLU A 218 3.53 8.96 -21.40
C GLU A 218 4.16 9.42 -20.07
N THR A 219 3.34 9.76 -19.06
CA THR A 219 3.78 10.33 -17.78
C THR A 219 3.22 9.55 -16.57
N PRO A 220 3.45 8.22 -16.47
CA PRO A 220 2.73 7.34 -15.54
C PRO A 220 2.83 7.74 -14.07
N ILE A 221 4.00 8.22 -13.63
CA ILE A 221 4.20 8.65 -12.24
C ILE A 221 3.51 9.97 -11.95
N ALA A 222 3.64 10.96 -12.86
CA ALA A 222 3.00 12.26 -12.67
C ALA A 222 1.48 12.13 -12.69
N ASP A 223 0.94 11.31 -13.59
CA ASP A 223 -0.48 11.05 -13.72
C ASP A 223 -1.02 10.26 -12.52
N LEU A 224 -0.25 9.29 -12.00
CA LEU A 224 -0.64 8.56 -10.79
C LEU A 224 -0.68 9.50 -9.57
N ARG A 225 0.31 10.38 -9.43
CA ARG A 225 0.33 11.39 -8.36
C ARG A 225 -0.88 12.33 -8.45
N ALA A 226 -1.15 12.87 -9.65
CA ALA A 226 -2.32 13.72 -9.87
C ALA A 226 -3.64 12.97 -9.60
N THR A 227 -3.72 11.69 -9.99
CA THR A 227 -4.88 10.83 -9.71
C THR A 227 -5.07 10.65 -8.20
N TYR A 228 -3.98 10.42 -7.45
CA TYR A 228 -4.00 10.30 -6.01
C TYR A 228 -4.48 11.59 -5.33
N GLU A 229 -3.90 12.74 -5.68
CA GLU A 229 -4.29 14.05 -5.14
C GLU A 229 -5.79 14.34 -5.36
N LEU A 230 -6.29 14.13 -6.58
CA LEU A 230 -7.70 14.30 -6.93
C LEU A 230 -8.62 13.30 -6.21
N ALA A 231 -8.16 12.06 -6.00
CA ALA A 231 -8.92 11.05 -5.27
C ALA A 231 -9.02 11.38 -3.78
N VAL A 232 -7.96 11.93 -3.18
CA VAL A 232 -7.97 12.43 -1.79
C VAL A 232 -8.94 13.61 -1.65
N GLU A 233 -8.85 14.60 -2.54
CA GLU A 233 -9.78 15.75 -2.55
C GLU A 233 -11.23 15.29 -2.74
N GLY A 234 -11.48 14.44 -3.73
CA GLY A 234 -12.81 13.91 -4.02
C GLY A 234 -13.40 13.09 -2.88
N HIS A 235 -12.55 12.34 -2.15
CA HIS A 235 -12.97 11.61 -0.96
C HIS A 235 -13.37 12.57 0.17
N ALA A 236 -12.56 13.61 0.45
CA ALA A 236 -12.87 14.62 1.46
C ALA A 236 -14.21 15.31 1.16
N ASP A 237 -14.40 15.73 -0.09
CA ASP A 237 -15.64 16.34 -0.59
C ASP A 237 -16.86 15.43 -0.43
N ALA A 238 -16.70 14.13 -0.72
CA ALA A 238 -17.76 13.14 -0.56
C ALA A 238 -18.12 12.96 0.92
N MET A 239 -17.13 12.80 1.80
CA MET A 239 -17.33 12.61 3.24
C MET A 239 -18.04 13.80 3.88
N ALA A 240 -17.64 15.03 3.55
CA ALA A 240 -18.32 16.25 4.01
C ALA A 240 -19.80 16.30 3.59
N LYS A 241 -20.12 15.85 2.37
CA LYS A 241 -21.51 15.74 1.89
C LYS A 241 -22.29 14.65 2.64
N TYR A 242 -21.66 13.50 2.89
CA TYR A 242 -22.27 12.40 3.67
C TYR A 242 -22.58 12.82 5.10
N GLU A 243 -21.64 13.47 5.80
CA GLU A 243 -21.88 14.02 7.13
C GLU A 243 -23.07 14.99 7.12
N ALA A 244 -23.11 15.91 6.16
CA ALA A 244 -24.20 16.87 6.03
C ALA A 244 -25.56 16.17 5.83
N TRP A 245 -25.60 15.11 5.01
CA TRP A 245 -26.79 14.29 4.79
C TRP A 245 -27.19 13.49 6.03
N ARG A 246 -26.24 12.85 6.70
CA ARG A 246 -26.46 12.12 7.97
C ARG A 246 -27.06 13.03 9.02
N MET A 247 -26.47 14.20 9.24
CA MET A 247 -26.96 15.20 10.19
C MET A 247 -28.36 15.72 9.82
N LYS A 248 -28.67 15.85 8.52
CA LYS A 248 -30.01 16.23 8.06
C LYS A 248 -31.03 15.11 8.30
N GLY A 249 -30.66 13.85 8.09
CA GLY A 249 -31.49 12.67 8.36
C GLY A 249 -31.77 12.45 9.84
N GLU A 250 -30.77 12.62 10.71
CA GLU A 250 -30.91 12.54 12.17
C GLU A 250 -31.83 13.66 12.72
N ARG A 251 -31.71 14.87 12.18
CA ARG A 251 -32.63 15.98 12.49
C ARG A 251 -34.06 15.70 12.04
N ALA A 252 -34.25 15.01 10.92
CA ALA A 252 -35.57 14.67 10.39
C ALA A 252 -36.24 13.49 11.13
N THR A 253 -35.45 12.56 11.68
CA THR A 253 -35.95 11.35 12.38
C THR A 253 -36.08 11.52 13.90
N GLY A 254 -35.52 12.59 14.49
CA GLY A 254 -35.66 12.90 15.92
C GLY A 254 -34.87 11.99 16.87
N VAL A 255 -34.12 11.01 16.34
CA VAL A 255 -33.29 10.09 17.12
C VAL A 255 -31.92 10.74 17.36
N ARG A 256 -31.76 11.42 18.50
CA ARG A 256 -30.43 11.74 19.04
C ARG A 256 -29.87 10.49 19.71
N THR A 257 -28.83 9.89 19.15
CA THR A 257 -28.02 8.87 19.83
C THR A 257 -27.47 9.48 21.11
N ARG A 258 -28.01 9.08 22.27
CA ARG A 258 -27.51 9.48 23.58
C ARG A 258 -26.12 8.89 23.77
N LYS A 259 -25.08 9.72 23.71
CA LYS A 259 -23.75 9.37 24.25
C LYS A 259 -23.95 8.95 25.71
N HIS A 260 -23.55 7.73 26.06
CA HIS A 260 -23.61 7.18 27.42
C HIS A 260 -22.93 8.15 28.40
N ARG A 261 -23.73 8.88 29.20
CA ARG A 261 -23.26 9.53 30.42
C ARG A 261 -23.49 8.55 31.55
N ASN A 262 -22.41 7.89 31.98
CA ASN A 262 -22.42 6.98 33.11
C ASN A 262 -22.71 7.80 34.39
N GLU A 263 -23.84 7.53 35.02
CA GLU A 263 -24.22 8.09 36.32
C GLU A 263 -23.32 7.47 37.40
N ARG A 264 -22.59 8.30 38.15
CA ARG A 264 -22.14 7.93 39.50
C ARG A 264 -23.07 8.66 40.47
N SER A 265 -23.99 7.90 41.04
CA SER A 265 -24.70 8.26 42.25
C SER A 265 -23.77 8.05 43.44
N GLU A 266 -23.90 8.96 44.41
CA GLU A 266 -23.26 9.01 45.72
C GLU A 266 -23.50 7.76 46.58
#